data_AF-A0A0G1XN04-F1
#
_entry.id   AF-A0A0G1XN04-F1
#
_cell.length_a   1.000
_cell.length_b   1.000
_cell.length_c   1.000
_cell.angle_alpha   90.00
_cell.angle_beta   90.00
_cell.angle_gamma   90.00
#
_symmetry.space_group_name_H-M   'P 1'
#
loop_
_entity.id
_entity.type
_entity.pdbx_description
1 polymer ?
#
loop_
_entity_poly.entity_id
_entity_poly.type
_entity_poly.pdbx_seq_one_letter_code
_entity_poly.pdbx_strand_id
1 'polypeptide(L)'
;MLRQQQTKTDYIVVFEYTAASGPYAGVRTINYFDSKEQFAAAYTEEAKKTEKVVGEGVTEREAQVLLRWMSIGGLVRANLHEATNKQTGRVDERAMEMTVLTTAIALRELWKL
;
A
#
# COMPACT_ATOMS: atom_id res chain seq x y z
N MET A 1 21.47 -25.52 -18.56
CA MET A 1 22.07 -24.23 -18.15
C MET A 1 21.01 -23.42 -17.41
N LEU A 2 21.05 -23.41 -16.07
CA LEU A 2 20.26 -22.47 -15.28
C LEU A 2 20.86 -21.08 -15.52
N ARG A 3 20.18 -20.23 -16.31
CA ARG A 3 20.47 -18.80 -16.27
C ARG A 3 20.11 -18.36 -14.86
N GLN A 4 21.12 -18.04 -14.06
CA GLN A 4 20.94 -17.17 -12.92
C GLN A 4 20.36 -15.87 -13.49
N GLN A 5 19.03 -15.71 -13.36
CA GLN A 5 18.40 -14.41 -13.55
C GLN A 5 19.04 -13.52 -12.50
N GLN A 6 19.91 -12.64 -12.98
CA GLN A 6 20.49 -11.55 -12.23
C GLN A 6 19.30 -10.84 -11.56
N THR A 7 19.16 -10.99 -10.25
CA THR A 7 18.11 -10.35 -9.47
C THR A 7 18.39 -8.86 -9.57
N LYS A 8 17.75 -8.20 -10.53
CA LYS A 8 17.70 -6.75 -10.59
C LYS A 8 17.12 -6.35 -9.24
N THR A 9 17.93 -5.73 -8.39
CA THR A 9 17.45 -5.24 -7.10
C THR A 9 16.45 -4.15 -7.43
N ASP A 10 15.16 -4.47 -7.35
CA ASP A 10 14.11 -3.52 -7.65
C ASP A 10 14.31 -2.26 -6.79
N TYR A 11 14.08 -1.10 -7.39
CA TYR A 11 14.08 0.17 -6.70
C TYR A 11 12.74 0.33 -5.97
N ILE A 12 12.76 0.10 -4.66
CA ILE A 12 11.55 0.04 -3.84
C ILE A 12 11.21 1.42 -3.30
N VAL A 13 9.95 1.83 -3.46
CA VAL A 13 9.39 3.05 -2.89
C VAL A 13 8.15 2.69 -2.09
N VAL A 14 8.03 3.24 -0.89
CA VAL A 14 6.84 3.13 -0.06
C VAL A 14 6.08 4.44 -0.12
N PHE A 15 4.81 4.36 -0.51
CA PHE A 15 3.89 5.49 -0.52
C PHE A 15 2.93 5.42 0.66
N GLU A 16 2.46 6.57 1.10
CA GLU A 16 1.28 6.73 1.94
C GLU A 16 0.25 7.56 1.17
N TYR A 17 -0.97 7.06 1.04
CA TYR A 17 -2.05 7.80 0.42
C TYR A 17 -2.41 9.02 1.27
N THR A 18 -2.50 10.19 0.63
CA THR A 18 -2.86 11.44 1.29
C THR A 18 -4.37 11.53 1.53
N ALA A 19 -4.81 12.62 2.18
CA ALA A 19 -6.23 12.94 2.33
C ALA A 19 -6.97 13.07 0.99
N ALA A 20 -6.29 13.46 -0.10
CA ALA A 20 -6.91 13.59 -1.43
C ALA A 20 -7.36 12.24 -2.00
N SER A 21 -6.78 11.14 -1.52
CA SER A 21 -7.16 9.77 -1.88
C SER A 21 -8.42 9.28 -1.14
N GLY A 22 -9.07 10.15 -0.38
CA GLY A 22 -10.35 9.89 0.28
C GLY A 22 -10.29 8.70 1.25
N PRO A 23 -11.06 7.62 1.01
CA PRO A 23 -11.17 6.50 1.94
C PRO A 23 -9.84 5.77 2.18
N TYR A 24 -8.88 5.85 1.25
CA TYR A 24 -7.57 5.22 1.39
C TYR A 24 -6.55 6.07 2.14
N ALA A 25 -6.90 7.28 2.58
CA ALA A 25 -5.97 8.16 3.29
C ALA A 25 -5.31 7.46 4.50
N GLY A 26 -3.98 7.47 4.52
CA GLY A 26 -3.16 6.83 5.54
C GLY A 26 -2.83 5.35 5.30
N VAL A 27 -3.31 4.75 4.20
CA VAL A 27 -2.88 3.42 3.75
C VAL A 27 -1.51 3.53 3.07
N ARG A 28 -0.63 2.57 3.34
CA ARG A 28 0.71 2.50 2.75
C ARG A 28 0.84 1.35 1.78
N THR A 29 1.57 1.56 0.69
CA THR A 29 1.82 0.56 -0.35
C THR A 29 3.30 0.49 -0.68
N ILE A 30 3.76 -0.69 -1.11
CA ILE A 30 5.11 -0.89 -1.63
C ILE A 30 5.01 -0.96 -3.16
N ASN A 31 5.74 -0.08 -3.83
CA ASN A 31 5.82 -0.06 -5.27
C ASN A 31 7.26 -0.36 -5.69
N TYR A 32 7.39 -1.21 -6.71
CA TYR A 32 8.67 -1.65 -7.25
C TYR A 32 8.89 -0.96 -8.59
N PHE A 33 10.07 -0.35 -8.75
CA PHE A 33 10.50 0.29 -9.98
C PHE A 33 11.80 -0.36 -10.46
N ASP A 34 12.02 -0.30 -11.76
CA ASP A 34 13.24 -0.74 -12.41
C ASP A 34 14.47 0.10 -12.02
N SER A 35 14.25 1.36 -11.64
CA SER A 35 15.29 2.36 -11.36
C SER A 35 14.71 3.62 -10.71
N LYS A 36 15.59 4.48 -10.18
CA LYS A 36 15.21 5.80 -9.66
C LYS A 36 14.63 6.70 -10.75
N GLU A 37 15.16 6.61 -11.97
CA GLU A 37 14.73 7.40 -13.12
C GLU A 37 13.30 7.05 -13.53
N GLN A 38 12.96 5.75 -13.52
CA GLN A 38 11.59 5.31 -13.78
C GLN A 38 10.62 5.80 -12.70
N PHE A 39 11.01 5.70 -11.42
CA PHE A 39 10.22 6.27 -10.33
C PHE A 39 10.00 7.77 -10.52
N ALA A 40 11.05 8.53 -10.82
CA ALA A 40 10.96 9.98 -11.01
C ALA A 40 10.02 10.35 -12.18
N ALA A 41 10.00 9.55 -13.26
CA ALA A 41 9.06 9.73 -14.37
C ALA A 41 7.61 9.39 -13.98
N ALA A 42 7.40 8.42 -13.11
CA ALA A 42 6.07 7.99 -12.65
C ALA A 42 5.49 8.92 -11.57
N TYR A 43 6.33 9.52 -10.71
CA TYR A 43 5.89 10.34 -9.57
C TYR A 43 5.68 11.80 -9.95
N THR A 44 4.66 12.02 -10.78
CA THR A 44 4.23 13.32 -11.32
C THR A 44 3.60 14.24 -10.26
N GLU A 45 3.35 15.50 -10.61
CA GLU A 45 2.63 16.45 -9.73
C GLU A 45 1.21 15.97 -9.40
N GLU A 46 0.56 15.25 -10.30
CA GLU A 46 -0.72 14.60 -10.06
C GLU A 46 -0.60 13.50 -9.01
N ALA A 47 0.41 12.63 -9.13
CA ALA A 47 0.66 11.56 -8.15
C ALA A 47 0.94 12.14 -6.75
N LYS A 48 1.73 13.22 -6.67
CA LYS A 48 2.03 13.92 -5.40
C LYS A 48 0.81 14.48 -4.68
N LYS A 49 -0.32 14.69 -5.38
CA LYS A 49 -1.58 15.12 -4.74
C LYS A 49 -2.16 13.98 -3.90
N THR A 50 -2.12 12.75 -4.41
CA THR A 50 -2.77 11.57 -3.83
C THR A 50 -1.82 10.67 -3.06
N GLU A 51 -0.51 10.78 -3.29
CA GLU A 51 0.51 9.91 -2.72
C GLU A 51 1.64 10.73 -2.13
N LYS A 52 2.17 10.27 -1.00
CA LYS A 52 3.34 10.83 -0.34
C LYS A 52 4.39 9.74 -0.19
N VAL A 53 5.60 9.98 -0.66
CA VAL A 53 6.75 9.10 -0.40
C VAL A 53 7.07 9.09 1.09
N VAL A 54 7.09 7.90 1.69
CA VAL A 54 7.53 7.67 3.08
C VAL A 54 8.81 6.84 3.17
N GLY A 55 9.22 6.19 2.08
CA GLY A 55 10.54 5.59 1.91
C GLY A 55 10.89 5.51 0.42
N GLU A 56 12.10 5.86 0.05
CA GLU A 56 12.59 5.86 -1.34
C GLU A 56 13.89 5.06 -1.42
N GLY A 57 14.02 4.15 -2.38
CA GLY A 57 15.23 3.34 -2.58
C GLY A 57 15.55 2.46 -1.37
N VAL A 58 14.52 2.07 -0.62
CA VAL A 58 14.65 1.28 0.61
C VAL A 58 14.86 -0.19 0.29
N THR A 59 15.41 -0.94 1.23
CA THR A 59 15.40 -2.41 1.17
C THR A 59 14.00 -2.95 1.43
N GLU A 60 13.75 -4.20 1.03
CA GLU A 60 12.45 -4.86 1.28
C GLU A 60 12.13 -4.94 2.78
N ARG A 61 13.15 -5.18 3.63
CA ARG A 61 12.99 -5.20 5.09
C ARG A 61 12.57 -3.83 5.63
N GLU A 62 13.20 -2.76 5.17
CA GLU A 62 12.83 -1.40 5.58
C GLU A 62 11.41 -1.05 5.10
N ALA A 63 11.05 -1.46 3.87
CA ALA A 63 9.70 -1.27 3.35
C ALA A 63 8.65 -1.99 4.21
N GLN A 64 8.91 -3.24 4.61
CA GLN A 64 8.05 -3.99 5.52
C GLN A 64 7.91 -3.30 6.89
N VAL A 65 9.00 -2.75 7.44
CA VAL A 65 8.95 -1.97 8.68
C VAL A 65 8.07 -0.73 8.50
N LEU A 66 8.21 0.01 7.40
CA LEU A 66 7.40 1.19 7.11
C LEU A 66 5.91 0.86 7.00
N LEU A 67 5.54 -0.30 6.47
CA LEU A 67 4.14 -0.76 6.43
C LEU A 67 3.54 -0.97 7.82
N ARG A 68 4.33 -1.33 8.84
CA ARG A 68 3.81 -1.55 10.21
C ARG A 68 3.27 -0.28 10.85
N TRP A 69 3.74 0.87 10.40
CA TRP A 69 3.31 2.18 10.88
C TRP A 69 2.07 2.71 10.14
N MET A 70 1.49 1.91 9.24
CA MET A 70 0.25 2.25 8.56
C MET A 70 -0.90 2.41 9.57
N SER A 71 -1.76 3.40 9.34
CA SER A 71 -2.89 3.67 10.22
C SER A 71 -3.96 2.58 10.09
N ILE A 72 -4.29 1.90 11.19
CA ILE A 72 -5.45 0.99 11.26
C ILE A 72 -6.73 1.72 10.84
N GLY A 73 -6.87 3.00 11.21
CA GLY A 73 -8.02 3.81 10.80
C GLY A 73 -8.11 4.01 9.28
N GLY A 74 -6.97 4.12 8.60
CA GLY A 74 -6.92 4.15 7.13
C GLY A 74 -7.41 2.85 6.50
N LEU A 75 -6.93 1.71 7.02
CA LEU A 75 -7.36 0.39 6.56
C LEU A 75 -8.86 0.15 6.78
N VAL A 76 -9.39 0.50 7.94
CA VAL A 76 -10.83 0.35 8.23
C VAL A 76 -11.68 1.17 7.28
N ARG A 77 -11.28 2.42 6.98
CA ARG A 77 -12.00 3.27 6.02
C ARG A 77 -11.93 2.72 4.60
N ALA A 78 -10.76 2.22 4.17
CA ALA A 78 -10.60 1.60 2.86
C ALA A 78 -11.50 0.36 2.75
N ASN A 79 -11.46 -0.55 3.72
CA ASN A 79 -12.29 -1.76 3.74
C ASN A 79 -13.79 -1.43 3.72
N LEU A 80 -14.22 -0.44 4.52
CA LEU A 80 -15.62 0.00 4.50
C LEU A 80 -16.01 0.55 3.12
N HIS A 81 -15.14 1.34 2.49
CA HIS A 81 -15.40 1.86 1.15
C HIS A 81 -15.56 0.76 0.11
N GLU A 82 -14.67 -0.24 0.13
CA GLU A 82 -14.72 -1.39 -0.79
C GLU A 82 -15.95 -2.26 -0.56
N ALA A 83 -16.35 -2.44 0.70
CA ALA A 83 -17.56 -3.18 1.06
C ALA A 83 -18.85 -2.40 0.78
N THR A 84 -18.79 -1.10 0.46
CA THR A 84 -19.98 -0.26 0.25
C THR A 84 -20.38 -0.23 -1.22
N ASN A 85 -21.61 -0.64 -1.52
CA ASN A 85 -22.20 -0.45 -2.83
C ASN A 85 -22.41 1.06 -3.09
N LYS A 86 -21.67 1.62 -4.04
CA LYS A 86 -21.63 3.07 -4.32
C LYS A 86 -22.96 3.65 -4.80
N GLN A 87 -23.85 2.83 -5.37
CA GLN A 87 -25.15 3.28 -5.88
C GLN A 87 -26.21 3.32 -4.79
N THR A 88 -26.16 2.38 -3.85
CA THR A 88 -27.21 2.20 -2.82
C THR A 88 -26.78 2.63 -1.42
N GLY A 89 -25.48 2.87 -1.21
CA GLY A 89 -24.89 3.16 0.09
C GLY A 89 -24.91 1.99 1.08
N ARG A 90 -25.38 0.81 0.66
CA ARG A 90 -25.45 -0.37 1.51
C ARG A 90 -24.08 -1.04 1.61
N VAL A 91 -23.71 -1.41 2.83
CA VAL A 91 -22.50 -2.19 3.11
C VAL A 91 -22.81 -3.67 2.94
N ASP A 92 -21.98 -4.38 2.18
CA ASP A 92 -21.94 -5.85 2.18
C ASP A 92 -21.20 -6.31 3.44
N GLU A 93 -21.96 -6.75 4.44
CA GLU A 93 -21.44 -7.19 5.73
C GLU A 93 -20.45 -8.36 5.58
N ARG A 94 -20.66 -9.27 4.62
CA ARG A 94 -19.74 -10.40 4.40
C ARG A 94 -18.43 -9.95 3.79
N ALA A 95 -18.49 -9.04 2.81
CA ALA A 95 -17.29 -8.44 2.25
C ALA A 95 -16.49 -7.67 3.33
N MET A 96 -17.19 -6.94 4.21
CA MET A 96 -16.57 -6.23 5.31
C MET A 96 -15.93 -7.19 6.33
N GLU A 97 -16.63 -8.25 6.73
CA GLU A 97 -16.10 -9.27 7.65
C GLU A 97 -14.83 -9.93 7.08
N MET A 98 -14.87 -10.35 5.81
CA MET A 98 -13.73 -10.95 5.13
C MET A 98 -12.52 -10.01 5.07
N THR A 99 -12.72 -8.74 4.72
CA THR A 99 -11.63 -7.75 4.60
C THR A 99 -11.03 -7.39 5.95
N VAL A 100 -11.83 -7.30 7.02
CA VAL A 100 -11.33 -7.09 8.39
C VAL A 100 -10.52 -8.29 8.88
N LEU A 101 -11.01 -9.52 8.68
CA LEU A 101 -10.30 -10.73 9.10
C LEU A 101 -8.96 -10.91 8.36
N THR A 102 -8.96 -10.70 7.05
CA THR A 102 -7.73 -10.76 6.24
C THR A 102 -6.74 -9.67 6.63
N THR A 103 -7.22 -8.45 6.91
CA THR A 103 -6.37 -7.36 7.43
C THR A 103 -5.75 -7.74 8.77
N ALA A 104 -6.53 -8.32 9.70
CA ALA A 104 -6.02 -8.75 11.00
C ALA A 104 -4.96 -9.84 10.88
N ILE A 105 -5.16 -10.81 9.98
CA ILE A 105 -4.17 -11.86 9.69
C ILE A 105 -2.89 -11.23 9.09
N ALA A 106 -3.03 -10.34 8.12
CA ALA A 106 -1.90 -9.67 7.49
C ALA A 106 -1.10 -8.83 8.50
N LEU A 107 -1.76 -8.08 9.38
CA LEU A 107 -1.11 -7.33 10.46
C LEU A 107 -0.37 -8.25 11.43
N ARG A 108 -0.97 -9.39 11.80
CA ARG A 108 -0.31 -10.40 12.64
C ARG A 108 0.98 -10.91 12.00
N GLU A 109 0.96 -11.27 10.72
CA GLU A 109 2.17 -11.73 10.02
C GLU A 109 3.20 -10.61 9.86
N LEU A 110 2.74 -9.39 9.52
CA LEU A 110 3.61 -8.23 9.43
C LEU A 110 4.34 -7.94 10.74
N TRP A 111 3.76 -8.21 11.90
CA TRP A 111 4.37 -7.96 13.22
C TRP A 111 5.23 -9.10 13.78
N LYS A 112 5.35 -10.24 13.07
CA LYS A 112 6.21 -11.36 13.50
C LYS A 112 7.70 -11.21 13.17
N LEU A 113 8.06 -10.31 12.23
CA LEU A 113 9.46 -10.07 11.79
C LEU A 113 10.21 -9.05 12.67
#